data_AF-A0A525C2M5-F1
#
_entry.id   AF-A0A525C2M5-F1
#
_cell.length_a   1.000
_cell.length_b   1.000
_cell.length_c   1.000
_cell.angle_alpha   90.00
_cell.angle_beta   90.00
_cell.angle_gamma   90.00
#
_symmetry.space_group_name_H-M   'P 1'
#
loop_
_entity.id
_entity.type
_entity.pdbx_description
1 polymer ?
#
loop_
_entity_poly.entity_id
_entity_poly.type
_entity_poly.pdbx_seq_one_letter_code
_entity_poly.pdbx_strand_id
1 'polypeptide(L)'
;MKRLLLGVGSILAVSVLLTGCETEELVINEYKANIPEDVHSKQYVELRGTPNTQIENTYLIVLDGDEDEEGVIDYAYNLNGVTVGSNGLIIIKNENEYNDIVSPDTTVINDPAIRTYDPDVDGDEFEDGILEHDAVTYMLIKTTLNFNRGDDLDLDNDGVLDLPEGAEVIDSVGNLDGGDGFVYSDVVLTQSASDPDAATRFYDDMTPNSLTA
;
A
#
# COMPACT_ATOMS: atom_id res chain seq x y z
N MET A 1 -8.37 -28.86 75.07
CA MET A 1 -7.64 -29.13 73.81
C MET A 1 -8.54 -28.71 72.66
N LYS A 2 -8.29 -27.54 72.05
CA LYS A 2 -9.12 -26.98 70.97
C LYS A 2 -8.68 -27.59 69.63
N ARG A 3 -9.63 -28.16 68.89
CA ARG A 3 -9.47 -28.70 67.54
C ARG A 3 -9.41 -27.53 66.54
N LEU A 4 -8.40 -27.50 65.69
CA LEU A 4 -8.25 -26.56 64.58
C LEU A 4 -8.74 -27.27 63.30
N LEU A 5 -9.82 -26.78 62.69
CA LEU A 5 -10.23 -27.18 61.33
C LEU A 5 -9.45 -26.34 60.32
N LEU A 6 -8.73 -26.99 59.39
CA LEU A 6 -8.24 -26.34 58.17
C LEU A 6 -9.32 -26.44 57.09
N GLY A 7 -9.78 -25.30 56.60
CA GLY A 7 -10.62 -25.20 55.41
C GLY A 7 -9.76 -25.29 54.16
N VAL A 8 -10.16 -26.15 53.22
CA VAL A 8 -9.56 -26.25 51.88
C VAL A 8 -10.25 -25.23 50.99
N GLY A 9 -9.54 -24.17 50.61
CA GLY A 9 -9.99 -23.20 49.61
C GLY A 9 -9.72 -23.73 48.21
N SER A 10 -10.77 -23.95 47.42
CA SER A 10 -10.66 -24.24 45.99
C SER A 10 -10.12 -23.01 45.26
N ILE A 11 -8.98 -23.17 44.60
CA ILE A 11 -8.42 -22.17 43.68
C ILE A 11 -9.12 -22.35 42.33
N LEU A 12 -9.95 -21.39 41.95
CA LEU A 12 -10.52 -21.30 40.62
C LEU A 12 -9.44 -20.73 39.68
N ALA A 13 -8.88 -21.55 38.80
CA ALA A 13 -7.99 -21.05 37.77
C ALA A 13 -8.82 -20.33 36.70
N VAL A 14 -8.74 -19.00 36.67
CA VAL A 14 -9.28 -18.19 35.59
C VAL A 14 -8.25 -18.22 34.46
N SER A 15 -8.53 -18.96 33.40
CA SER A 15 -7.75 -18.89 32.15
C SER A 15 -8.09 -17.58 31.46
N VAL A 16 -7.19 -16.60 31.55
CA VAL A 16 -7.23 -15.43 30.67
C VAL A 16 -6.71 -15.88 29.31
N LEU A 17 -7.59 -15.98 28.33
CA LEU A 17 -7.18 -16.01 26.93
C LEU A 17 -6.64 -14.61 26.63
N LEU A 18 -5.31 -14.47 26.55
CA LEU A 18 -4.74 -13.33 25.83
C LEU A 18 -5.06 -13.61 24.36
N THR A 19 -6.12 -12.98 23.84
CA THR A 19 -6.22 -12.76 22.40
C THR A 19 -5.03 -11.87 22.06
N GLY A 20 -4.00 -12.44 21.43
CA GLY A 20 -2.96 -11.63 20.82
C GLY A 20 -3.65 -10.64 19.89
N CYS A 21 -3.29 -9.37 20.00
CA CYS A 21 -3.50 -8.46 18.89
C CYS A 21 -2.59 -9.00 17.79
N GLU A 22 -3.10 -9.82 16.88
CA GLU A 22 -2.38 -10.05 15.64
C GLU A 22 -2.22 -8.67 15.02
N THR A 23 -0.98 -8.25 14.83
CA THR A 23 -0.71 -7.03 14.09
C THR A 23 -1.36 -7.23 12.73
N GLU A 24 -2.20 -6.29 12.32
CA GLU A 24 -2.73 -6.30 10.97
C GLU A 24 -1.56 -6.20 10.00
N GLU A 25 -1.19 -7.33 9.39
CA GLU A 25 -0.18 -7.38 8.34
C GLU A 25 -0.87 -7.02 7.04
N LEU A 26 -0.42 -5.91 6.45
CA LEU A 26 -0.80 -5.47 5.12
C LEU A 26 0.48 -5.04 4.42
N VAL A 27 0.70 -5.60 3.24
CA VAL A 27 1.87 -5.33 2.40
C VAL A 27 1.45 -5.08 0.96
N ILE A 28 2.26 -4.32 0.25
CA ILE A 28 2.20 -4.19 -1.21
C ILE A 28 2.66 -5.53 -1.78
N ASN A 29 1.79 -6.18 -2.56
CA ASN A 29 2.06 -7.50 -3.14
C ASN A 29 2.48 -7.40 -4.60
N GLU A 30 1.81 -6.56 -5.38
CA GLU A 30 2.15 -6.35 -6.78
C GLU A 30 1.71 -4.96 -7.23
N TYR A 31 2.43 -4.37 -8.17
CA TYR A 31 1.92 -3.24 -8.95
C TYR A 31 2.26 -3.42 -10.42
N LYS A 32 1.38 -2.89 -11.28
CA LYS A 32 1.60 -2.73 -12.72
C LYS A 32 1.39 -1.26 -13.02
N ALA A 33 2.47 -0.54 -13.31
CA ALA A 33 2.48 0.91 -13.40
C ALA A 33 2.82 1.36 -14.83
N ASN A 34 4.00 0.97 -15.32
CA ASN A 34 4.37 1.25 -16.70
C ASN A 34 3.63 0.30 -17.66
N ILE A 35 2.73 0.88 -18.45
CA ILE A 35 1.99 0.22 -19.52
C ILE A 35 1.93 1.12 -20.74
N PRO A 36 1.75 0.54 -21.96
CA PRO A 36 1.71 1.35 -23.17
C PRO A 36 0.69 2.50 -23.09
N GLU A 37 1.07 3.65 -23.67
CA GLU A 37 0.40 4.97 -23.63
C GLU A 37 -1.13 4.99 -23.92
N ASP A 38 -1.70 3.92 -24.46
CA ASP A 38 -3.13 3.82 -24.80
C ASP A 38 -3.96 2.97 -23.83
N VAL A 39 -3.33 2.39 -22.80
CA VAL A 39 -3.98 1.40 -21.93
C VAL A 39 -3.80 1.67 -20.43
N HIS A 40 -3.48 2.89 -19.97
CA HIS A 40 -3.32 3.26 -18.54
C HIS A 40 -4.41 2.76 -17.59
N SER A 41 -5.63 2.58 -18.08
CA SER A 41 -6.71 1.89 -17.36
C SER A 41 -6.39 0.47 -16.89
N LYS A 42 -5.32 -0.15 -17.38
CA LYS A 42 -4.80 -1.46 -16.96
C LYS A 42 -3.74 -1.37 -15.86
N GLN A 43 -3.48 -0.19 -15.31
CA GLN A 43 -2.69 -0.06 -14.10
C GLN A 43 -3.42 -0.73 -12.92
N TYR A 44 -2.68 -1.29 -11.96
CA TYR A 44 -3.26 -1.77 -10.70
C TYR A 44 -2.22 -1.85 -9.59
N VAL A 45 -2.74 -1.89 -8.36
CA VAL A 45 -2.00 -2.31 -7.18
C VAL A 45 -2.74 -3.48 -6.53
N GLU A 46 -1.99 -4.54 -6.22
CA GLU A 46 -2.44 -5.65 -5.39
C GLU A 46 -1.80 -5.55 -4.01
N LEU A 47 -2.63 -5.69 -2.98
CA LEU A 47 -2.19 -5.76 -1.59
C LEU A 47 -2.46 -7.17 -1.05
N ARG A 48 -1.64 -7.57 -0.10
CA ARG A 48 -1.82 -8.82 0.65
C ARG A 48 -1.88 -8.54 2.14
N GLY A 49 -2.81 -9.20 2.81
CA GLY A 49 -2.92 -9.10 4.26
C GLY A 49 -3.68 -10.25 4.90
N THR A 50 -3.99 -10.09 6.19
CA THR A 50 -4.71 -11.11 6.95
C THR A 50 -6.13 -11.32 6.39
N PRO A 51 -6.51 -12.53 5.95
CA PRO A 51 -7.81 -12.78 5.33
C PRO A 51 -9.00 -12.44 6.22
N ASN A 52 -10.02 -11.79 5.66
CA ASN A 52 -11.26 -11.34 6.34
C ASN A 52 -11.05 -10.30 7.47
N THR A 53 -9.89 -9.65 7.52
CA THR A 53 -9.64 -8.53 8.44
C THR A 53 -10.08 -7.21 7.80
N GLN A 54 -10.60 -6.30 8.61
CA GLN A 54 -10.93 -4.95 8.17
C GLN A 54 -9.73 -4.02 8.42
N ILE A 55 -9.28 -3.35 7.36
CA ILE A 55 -8.20 -2.37 7.38
C ILE A 55 -8.64 -1.14 8.14
N GLU A 56 -7.86 -0.74 9.14
CA GLU A 56 -8.07 0.48 9.89
C GLU A 56 -6.97 1.51 9.62
N ASN A 57 -7.39 2.76 9.45
CA ASN A 57 -6.49 3.93 9.46
C ASN A 57 -5.30 3.77 8.50
N THR A 58 -5.50 3.30 7.27
CA THR A 58 -4.41 3.06 6.33
C THR A 58 -4.74 3.66 4.97
N TYR A 59 -3.74 4.29 4.35
CA TYR A 59 -3.78 4.78 2.98
C TYR A 59 -2.79 3.99 2.12
N LEU A 60 -3.15 3.74 0.87
CA LEU A 60 -2.20 3.48 -0.21
C LEU A 60 -1.86 4.83 -0.85
N ILE A 61 -0.57 5.15 -0.92
CA ILE A 61 -0.02 6.34 -1.56
C ILE A 61 0.93 5.92 -2.67
N VAL A 62 0.82 6.55 -3.83
CA VAL A 62 1.88 6.60 -4.86
C VAL A 62 2.40 8.02 -4.85
N LEU A 63 3.70 8.13 -4.59
CA LEU A 63 4.41 9.38 -4.39
C LEU A 63 5.41 9.56 -5.51
N ASP A 64 5.32 10.72 -6.16
CA ASP A 64 6.25 11.16 -7.18
C ASP A 64 7.60 11.51 -6.55
N GLY A 65 8.67 11.18 -7.25
CA GLY A 65 10.04 11.42 -6.89
C GLY A 65 10.82 12.15 -7.98
N ASP A 66 10.19 12.51 -9.10
CA ASP A 66 10.84 13.20 -10.20
C ASP A 66 11.16 14.66 -9.90
N GLU A 67 12.15 15.20 -10.61
CA GLU A 67 12.58 16.60 -10.43
C GLU A 67 11.39 17.54 -10.68
N ASP A 68 11.20 18.52 -9.78
CA ASP A 68 10.07 19.47 -9.73
C ASP A 68 8.73 18.93 -9.17
N GLU A 69 8.58 17.62 -8.97
CA GLU A 69 7.39 16.96 -8.38
C GLU A 69 7.75 16.08 -7.17
N GLU A 70 8.95 16.27 -6.60
CA GLU A 70 9.44 15.46 -5.50
C GLU A 70 8.49 15.50 -4.30
N GLY A 71 8.02 14.32 -3.87
CA GLY A 71 7.15 14.19 -2.70
C GLY A 71 5.69 14.54 -2.96
N VAL A 72 5.31 14.85 -4.20
CA VAL A 72 3.91 15.11 -4.55
C VAL A 72 3.14 13.78 -4.65
N ILE A 73 1.96 13.73 -4.03
CA ILE A 73 1.10 12.53 -4.11
C ILE A 73 0.35 12.51 -5.44
N ASP A 74 0.61 11.52 -6.29
CA ASP A 74 -0.18 11.28 -7.50
C ASP A 74 -1.44 10.48 -7.25
N TYR A 75 -1.35 9.50 -6.36
CA TYR A 75 -2.46 8.63 -6.05
C TYR A 75 -2.58 8.42 -4.55
N ALA A 76 -3.79 8.65 -4.03
CA ALA A 76 -4.13 8.39 -2.64
C ALA A 76 -5.44 7.61 -2.56
N TYR A 77 -5.39 6.42 -1.99
CA TYR A 77 -6.59 5.62 -1.70
C TYR A 77 -6.73 5.32 -0.22
N ASN A 78 -7.84 5.75 0.37
CA ASN A 78 -8.17 5.47 1.77
C ASN A 78 -8.71 4.03 1.90
N LEU A 79 -7.95 3.16 2.56
CA LEU A 79 -8.30 1.76 2.78
C LEU A 79 -9.14 1.55 4.04
N ASN A 80 -9.42 2.60 4.82
CA ASN A 80 -10.15 2.47 6.08
C ASN A 80 -11.55 1.87 5.87
N GLY A 81 -11.81 0.75 6.55
CA GLY A 81 -13.05 0.00 6.43
C GLY A 81 -13.06 -1.04 5.31
N VAL A 82 -12.05 -1.09 4.44
CA VAL A 82 -11.91 -2.15 3.43
C VAL A 82 -11.65 -3.48 4.12
N THR A 83 -12.34 -4.54 3.71
CA THR A 83 -12.10 -5.90 4.21
C THR A 83 -11.19 -6.65 3.25
N VAL A 84 -10.09 -7.21 3.75
CA VAL A 84 -9.21 -8.10 2.98
C VAL A 84 -10.00 -9.33 2.53
N GLY A 85 -9.81 -9.74 1.27
CA GLY A 85 -10.45 -10.92 0.70
C GLY A 85 -10.25 -12.17 1.55
N SER A 86 -11.13 -13.16 1.40
CA SER A 86 -11.03 -14.42 2.16
C SER A 86 -9.79 -15.24 1.77
N ASN A 87 -9.17 -14.93 0.62
CA ASN A 87 -7.88 -15.44 0.17
C ASN A 87 -6.68 -14.56 0.56
N GLY A 88 -6.89 -13.47 1.30
CA GLY A 88 -5.82 -12.58 1.76
C GLY A 88 -5.44 -11.46 0.79
N LEU A 89 -6.19 -11.27 -0.31
CA LEU A 89 -5.84 -10.31 -1.35
C LEU A 89 -6.86 -9.17 -1.47
N ILE A 90 -6.34 -8.01 -1.85
CA ILE A 90 -7.09 -6.85 -2.34
C ILE A 90 -6.47 -6.45 -3.68
N ILE A 91 -7.28 -6.16 -4.69
CA ILE A 91 -6.83 -5.54 -5.94
C ILE A 91 -7.54 -4.22 -6.14
N ILE A 92 -6.78 -3.17 -6.44
CA ILE A 92 -7.26 -1.82 -6.75
C ILE A 92 -6.95 -1.56 -8.21
N LYS A 93 -7.99 -1.35 -9.02
CA LYS A 93 -7.88 -1.25 -10.48
C LYS A 93 -9.03 -0.46 -11.09
N ASN A 94 -8.99 -0.22 -12.40
CA ASN A 94 -10.16 0.28 -13.13
C ASN A 94 -11.33 -0.74 -13.15
N GLU A 95 -12.57 -0.22 -13.18
CA GLU A 95 -13.79 -1.05 -13.26
C GLU A 95 -13.87 -1.89 -14.55
N ASN A 96 -13.39 -1.36 -15.67
CA ASN A 96 -13.64 -1.89 -17.01
C ASN A 96 -12.43 -2.58 -17.66
N GLU A 97 -11.25 -2.55 -17.03
CA GLU A 97 -9.99 -2.90 -17.66
C GLU A 97 -9.10 -3.76 -16.75
N TYR A 98 -9.29 -5.09 -16.83
CA TYR A 98 -8.36 -6.20 -16.56
C TYR A 98 -9.17 -7.50 -16.64
N ASN A 99 -8.50 -8.63 -16.97
CA ASN A 99 -9.07 -9.99 -16.99
C ASN A 99 -10.27 -10.15 -16.03
N ASP A 100 -11.44 -10.52 -16.59
CA ASP A 100 -12.69 -10.84 -15.86
C ASP A 100 -12.55 -12.00 -14.84
N ILE A 101 -11.33 -12.45 -14.57
CA ILE A 101 -10.97 -13.60 -13.77
C ILE A 101 -10.07 -13.14 -12.63
N VAL A 102 -10.64 -12.34 -11.73
CA VAL A 102 -10.15 -12.24 -10.36
C VAL A 102 -10.85 -13.35 -9.56
N SER A 103 -10.16 -13.95 -8.59
CA SER A 103 -10.82 -14.88 -7.68
C SER A 103 -12.02 -14.19 -7.01
N PRO A 104 -13.21 -14.82 -6.92
CA PRO A 104 -14.34 -14.24 -6.18
C PRO A 104 -14.05 -14.06 -4.68
N ASP A 105 -12.97 -14.67 -4.19
CA ASP A 105 -12.48 -14.54 -2.82
C ASP A 105 -11.59 -13.29 -2.60
N THR A 106 -11.10 -12.66 -3.66
CA THR A 106 -10.33 -11.41 -3.59
C THR A 106 -11.27 -10.22 -3.42
N THR A 107 -10.91 -9.28 -2.56
CA THR A 107 -11.61 -7.99 -2.51
C THR A 107 -11.19 -7.14 -3.71
N VAL A 108 -12.15 -6.77 -4.56
CA VAL A 108 -11.91 -5.92 -5.73
C VAL A 108 -12.39 -4.51 -5.43
N ILE A 109 -11.48 -3.55 -5.55
CA ILE A 109 -11.75 -2.11 -5.53
C ILE A 109 -11.66 -1.62 -6.97
N ASN A 110 -12.80 -1.15 -7.47
CA ASN A 110 -12.89 -0.49 -8.76
C ASN A 110 -12.75 1.02 -8.55
N ASP A 111 -11.56 1.56 -8.77
CA ASP A 111 -11.28 2.98 -8.66
C ASP A 111 -11.35 3.65 -10.04
N PRO A 112 -12.28 4.60 -10.27
CA PRO A 112 -12.37 5.32 -11.54
C PRO A 112 -11.19 6.27 -11.81
N ALA A 113 -10.35 6.58 -10.81
CA ALA A 113 -9.14 7.38 -11.02
C ALA A 113 -8.09 6.63 -11.85
N ILE A 114 -8.00 5.31 -11.68
CA ILE A 114 -7.15 4.46 -12.54
C ILE A 114 -7.88 4.32 -13.87
N ARG A 115 -7.54 5.11 -14.89
CA ARG A 115 -8.21 5.11 -16.20
C ARG A 115 -7.25 5.52 -17.30
N THR A 116 -7.66 5.32 -18.55
CA THR A 116 -7.00 5.97 -19.69
C THR A 116 -7.39 7.44 -19.69
N TYR A 117 -6.38 8.31 -19.78
CA TYR A 117 -6.55 9.74 -19.88
C TYR A 117 -6.63 10.18 -21.34
N ASP A 118 -7.44 11.19 -21.61
CA ASP A 118 -7.56 11.81 -22.92
C ASP A 118 -6.88 13.17 -22.85
N PRO A 119 -5.69 13.38 -23.46
CA PRO A 119 -4.94 14.63 -23.32
C PRO A 119 -5.73 15.84 -23.83
N ASP A 120 -6.66 15.66 -24.78
CA ASP A 120 -7.52 16.75 -25.28
C ASP A 120 -8.58 17.19 -24.24
N VAL A 121 -8.87 16.35 -23.23
CA VAL A 121 -9.92 16.56 -22.22
C VAL A 121 -9.35 16.77 -20.82
N ASP A 122 -8.34 16.00 -20.46
CA ASP A 122 -7.78 15.87 -19.12
C ASP A 122 -6.46 16.64 -18.94
N GLY A 123 -5.77 16.95 -20.04
CA GLY A 123 -4.43 17.57 -20.05
C GLY A 123 -3.29 16.56 -20.12
N ASP A 124 -2.08 17.07 -20.38
CA ASP A 124 -0.87 16.26 -20.62
C ASP A 124 -0.29 15.65 -19.32
N GLU A 125 -0.68 16.16 -18.14
CA GLU A 125 -0.23 15.71 -16.79
C GLU A 125 -0.54 14.23 -16.50
N PHE A 126 -1.35 13.57 -17.33
CA PHE A 126 -1.77 12.20 -17.11
C PHE A 126 -1.55 11.29 -18.31
N GLU A 127 -0.71 11.73 -19.26
CA GLU A 127 -0.40 10.94 -20.45
C GLU A 127 0.11 9.55 -20.07
N ASP A 128 0.82 9.41 -18.94
CA ASP A 128 1.40 8.16 -18.45
C ASP A 128 0.54 7.40 -17.41
N GLY A 129 -0.68 7.89 -17.14
CA GLY A 129 -1.62 7.31 -16.19
C GLY A 129 -1.61 7.98 -14.83
N ILE A 130 -2.21 7.34 -13.82
CA ILE A 130 -2.29 7.91 -12.45
C ILE A 130 -1.36 7.20 -11.47
N LEU A 131 -0.90 5.99 -11.81
CA LEU A 131 0.10 5.27 -11.04
C LEU A 131 1.45 5.53 -11.69
N GLU A 132 2.18 6.49 -11.12
CA GLU A 132 3.53 6.89 -11.58
C GLU A 132 4.47 5.68 -11.64
N HIS A 133 5.42 5.71 -12.57
CA HIS A 133 6.35 4.62 -12.82
C HIS A 133 7.81 5.03 -12.98
N ASP A 134 8.14 6.31 -13.11
CA ASP A 134 9.50 6.81 -13.31
C ASP A 134 10.28 6.86 -11.99
N ALA A 135 10.55 8.02 -11.40
CA ALA A 135 11.03 8.08 -10.02
C ALA A 135 9.82 8.03 -9.08
N VAL A 136 9.55 6.87 -8.46
CA VAL A 136 8.29 6.66 -7.76
C VAL A 136 8.44 5.84 -6.48
N THR A 137 7.60 6.15 -5.49
CA THR A 137 7.42 5.32 -4.30
C THR A 137 5.96 4.93 -4.06
N TYR A 138 5.71 3.62 -4.02
CA TYR A 138 4.47 3.03 -3.55
C TYR A 138 4.58 2.78 -2.05
N MET A 139 3.64 3.25 -1.25
CA MET A 139 3.68 3.09 0.20
C MET A 139 2.30 2.92 0.84
N LEU A 140 2.29 2.15 1.92
CA LEU A 140 1.18 2.07 2.85
C LEU A 140 1.49 2.97 4.04
N ILE A 141 0.63 3.95 4.31
CA ILE A 141 0.76 4.84 5.47
C ILE A 141 -0.39 4.58 6.43
N LYS A 142 -0.05 4.22 7.67
CA LYS A 142 -1.00 4.14 8.77
C LYS A 142 -1.20 5.53 9.38
N THR A 143 -2.42 6.06 9.32
CA THR A 143 -2.78 7.39 9.82
C THR A 143 -4.30 7.56 10.02
N THR A 144 -4.69 8.47 10.91
CA THR A 144 -6.07 8.98 10.99
C THR A 144 -6.26 10.29 10.21
N LEU A 145 -5.20 10.82 9.62
CA LEU A 145 -5.22 12.02 8.80
C LEU A 145 -5.69 11.67 7.39
N ASN A 146 -6.09 12.69 6.64
CA ASN A 146 -6.45 12.52 5.23
C ASN A 146 -5.26 12.94 4.37
N PHE A 147 -4.95 12.10 3.38
CA PHE A 147 -4.10 12.45 2.24
C PHE A 147 -4.96 12.57 0.99
N ASN A 148 -4.60 13.51 0.13
CA ASN A 148 -5.21 13.76 -1.16
C ASN A 148 -4.12 13.83 -2.22
N ARG A 149 -4.51 13.58 -3.47
CA ARG A 149 -3.66 13.89 -4.62
C ARG A 149 -3.23 15.36 -4.59
N GLY A 150 -1.97 15.63 -4.89
CA GLY A 150 -1.35 16.94 -4.89
C GLY A 150 -0.96 17.47 -3.51
N ASP A 151 -1.20 16.71 -2.43
CA ASP A 151 -0.51 16.98 -1.16
C ASP A 151 0.97 16.65 -1.35
N ASP A 152 1.84 17.42 -0.70
CA ASP A 152 3.29 17.32 -0.80
C ASP A 152 3.87 16.80 0.53
N LEU A 153 4.61 15.70 0.47
CA LEU A 153 5.24 14.99 1.58
C LEU A 153 6.77 15.15 1.62
N ASP A 154 7.35 16.06 0.82
CA ASP A 154 8.75 16.49 0.89
C ASP A 154 8.82 18.00 0.58
N LEU A 155 8.37 18.83 1.53
CA LEU A 155 8.10 20.26 1.28
C LEU A 155 9.36 21.10 1.00
N ASP A 156 10.55 20.57 1.30
CA ASP A 156 11.82 21.21 1.01
C ASP A 156 12.67 20.46 -0.03
N ASN A 157 12.08 19.45 -0.68
CA ASN A 157 12.62 18.65 -1.78
C ASN A 157 14.02 18.11 -1.42
N ASP A 158 14.17 17.59 -0.20
CA ASP A 158 15.46 17.13 0.33
C ASP A 158 15.64 15.59 0.27
N GLY A 159 14.63 14.89 -0.25
CA GLY A 159 14.58 13.44 -0.37
C GLY A 159 14.19 12.74 0.93
N VAL A 160 13.63 13.46 1.91
CA VAL A 160 13.18 12.93 3.19
C VAL A 160 11.69 13.20 3.39
N LEU A 161 10.92 12.16 3.74
CA LEU A 161 9.49 12.32 4.00
C LEU A 161 9.20 13.23 5.21
N ASP A 162 8.41 14.26 4.96
CA ASP A 162 7.78 15.16 5.93
C ASP A 162 6.43 14.61 6.43
N LEU A 163 6.46 13.42 7.05
CA LEU A 163 5.21 12.83 7.56
C LEU A 163 4.62 13.65 8.70
N PRO A 164 3.31 13.97 8.66
CA PRO A 164 2.64 14.64 9.77
C PRO A 164 2.61 13.75 11.03
N GLU A 165 2.59 14.39 12.20
CA GLU A 165 2.57 13.68 13.48
C GLU A 165 1.41 12.66 13.55
N GLY A 166 1.74 11.40 13.83
CA GLY A 166 0.78 10.30 13.90
C GLY A 166 0.56 9.53 12.61
N ALA A 167 1.25 9.89 11.52
CA ALA A 167 1.40 9.05 10.33
C ALA A 167 2.66 8.16 10.43
N GLU A 168 2.57 6.94 9.95
CA GLU A 168 3.68 5.96 9.92
C GLU A 168 3.64 5.18 8.60
N VAL A 169 4.76 5.12 7.88
CA VAL A 169 4.91 4.19 6.74
C VAL A 169 5.03 2.77 7.29
N ILE A 170 4.13 1.89 6.88
CA ILE A 170 4.10 0.49 7.33
C ILE A 170 4.68 -0.48 6.32
N ASP A 171 4.65 -0.15 5.02
CA ASP A 171 5.32 -0.88 3.94
C ASP A 171 5.56 0.09 2.78
N SER A 172 6.68 -0.03 2.08
CA SER A 172 6.95 0.74 0.87
C SER A 172 7.92 0.03 -0.07
N VAL A 173 7.84 0.41 -1.34
CA VAL A 173 8.74 0.00 -2.41
C VAL A 173 8.76 1.09 -3.47
N GLY A 174 9.91 1.34 -4.07
CA GLY A 174 10.03 2.34 -5.14
C GLY A 174 11.11 2.01 -6.14
N ASN A 175 11.19 2.79 -7.20
CA ASN A 175 12.21 2.69 -8.24
C ASN A 175 12.66 4.07 -8.71
N LEU A 176 13.85 4.09 -9.31
CA LEU A 176 14.41 5.27 -9.98
C LEU A 176 14.39 5.02 -11.49
N ASP A 177 14.18 6.08 -12.26
CA ASP A 177 14.23 6.14 -13.73
C ASP A 177 15.69 6.29 -14.26
N GLY A 178 16.64 6.59 -13.37
CA GLY A 178 18.04 6.86 -13.69
C GLY A 178 18.41 8.33 -13.80
N GLY A 179 17.47 9.23 -13.51
CA GLY A 179 17.66 10.68 -13.30
C GLY A 179 18.11 11.05 -11.89
N ASP A 180 17.84 12.30 -11.51
CA ASP A 180 18.21 12.91 -10.22
C ASP A 180 17.06 12.84 -9.17
N GLY A 181 16.01 12.05 -9.43
CA GLY A 181 14.84 11.91 -8.55
C GLY A 181 15.08 11.12 -7.25
N PHE A 182 14.04 11.05 -6.42
CA PHE A 182 14.06 10.43 -5.09
C PHE A 182 13.18 9.18 -4.98
N VAL A 183 13.59 8.28 -4.09
CA VAL A 183 12.75 7.17 -3.62
C VAL A 183 12.68 7.22 -2.11
N TYR A 184 11.46 7.28 -1.59
CA TYR A 184 11.13 7.42 -0.18
C TYR A 184 10.93 6.04 0.48
N SER A 185 11.81 5.10 0.17
CA SER A 185 11.77 3.73 0.67
C SER A 185 13.17 3.15 0.82
N ASP A 186 13.36 2.31 1.83
CA ASP A 186 14.55 1.45 1.94
C ASP A 186 14.54 0.33 0.87
N VAL A 187 13.40 0.08 0.23
CA VAL A 187 13.21 -0.92 -0.82
C VAL A 187 13.23 -0.25 -2.19
N VAL A 188 14.44 -0.01 -2.69
CA VAL A 188 14.67 0.54 -4.03
C VAL A 188 14.90 -0.58 -5.04
N LEU A 189 13.97 -0.74 -5.98
CA LEU A 189 14.09 -1.66 -7.10
C LEU A 189 15.00 -1.06 -8.17
N THR A 190 15.88 -1.91 -8.71
CA THR A 190 16.80 -1.51 -9.78
C THR A 190 16.70 -2.51 -10.92
N GLN A 191 16.61 -2.02 -12.15
CA GLN A 191 16.70 -2.86 -13.35
C GLN A 191 17.76 -2.33 -14.33
N SER A 192 18.12 -3.16 -15.30
CA SER A 192 19.26 -2.86 -16.19
C SER A 192 18.98 -1.82 -17.28
N ALA A 193 17.70 -1.46 -17.49
CA ALA A 193 17.26 -0.43 -18.44
C ALA A 193 15.76 -0.12 -18.23
N SER A 194 15.36 1.12 -18.52
CA SER A 194 13.97 1.64 -18.43
C SER A 194 13.39 1.60 -17.02
N ASP A 195 12.15 2.04 -16.91
CA ASP A 195 11.31 1.98 -15.71
C ASP A 195 10.59 0.63 -15.63
N PRO A 196 10.37 0.08 -14.44
CA PRO A 196 9.76 -1.23 -14.30
C PRO A 196 8.30 -1.20 -14.72
N ASP A 197 7.97 -2.05 -15.70
CA ASP A 197 6.61 -2.43 -16.04
C ASP A 197 5.75 -2.75 -14.81
N ALA A 198 6.29 -3.60 -13.94
CA ALA A 198 5.63 -4.16 -12.77
C ALA A 198 6.67 -4.64 -11.76
N ALA A 199 6.27 -4.75 -10.49
CA ALA A 199 6.99 -5.50 -9.48
C ALA A 199 6.04 -6.39 -8.69
N THR A 200 6.50 -7.58 -8.29
CA THR A 200 5.73 -8.55 -7.52
C THR A 200 6.57 -9.07 -6.36
N ARG A 201 5.95 -9.17 -5.19
CA ARG A 201 6.50 -9.75 -3.98
C ARG A 201 6.56 -11.27 -4.11
N PHE A 202 7.60 -11.89 -3.57
CA PHE A 202 7.72 -13.34 -3.46
C PHE A 202 6.57 -13.92 -2.64
N TYR A 203 6.04 -15.04 -3.15
CA TYR A 203 4.77 -15.64 -2.75
C TYR A 203 4.54 -15.87 -1.25
N ASP A 204 5.57 -16.02 -0.41
CA ASP A 204 5.43 -16.27 1.03
C ASP A 204 6.10 -15.21 1.91
N ASP A 205 6.62 -14.14 1.31
CA ASP A 205 7.17 -13.04 2.09
C ASP A 205 6.05 -12.09 2.50
N MET A 206 5.95 -11.82 3.81
CA MET A 206 5.03 -10.85 4.40
C MET A 206 5.80 -9.77 5.20
N THR A 207 7.13 -9.75 5.06
CA THR A 207 8.01 -8.83 5.75
C THR A 207 7.90 -7.44 5.11
N PRO A 208 7.39 -6.43 5.82
CA PRO A 208 7.32 -5.09 5.26
C PRO A 208 8.71 -4.51 5.02
N ASN A 209 8.84 -3.60 4.05
CA ASN A 209 10.08 -2.88 3.73
C ASN A 209 11.29 -3.81 3.50
N SER A 210 11.09 -4.90 2.75
CA SER A 210 12.12 -5.93 2.53
C SER A 210 12.54 -6.02 1.05
N LEU A 211 13.80 -5.70 0.78
CA LEU A 211 14.45 -5.91 -0.54
C LEU A 211 14.64 -7.39 -0.91
N THR A 212 14.44 -8.29 0.05
CA THR A 212 14.51 -9.75 -0.19
C THR A 212 13.14 -10.38 -0.31
N ALA A 213 12.09 -9.57 -0.16
CA ALA A 213 10.71 -9.95 -0.40
C ALA A 213 10.34 -9.83 -1.87
#